data_AF-A0A511JKH8-F1
#
_entry.id   AF-A0A511JKH8-F1
#
_cell.length_a   1.000
_cell.length_b   1.000
_cell.length_c   1.000
_cell.angle_alpha   90.00
_cell.angle_beta   90.00
_cell.angle_gamma   90.00
#
_symmetry.space_group_name_H-M   'P 1'
#
loop_
_entity.id
_entity.type
_entity.pdbx_description
1 polymer ?
#
loop_
_entity_poly.entity_id
_entity_poly.type
_entity_poly.pdbx_seq_one_letter_code
_entity_poly.pdbx_strand_id
1 'polypeptide(L)'
;MAIQTAQGGVMNNPLPIGGAGVHAGAVAVINQLTYGHLWGGAGGLIPGHVHLDLQGYTGAGWMNLQVQVGGGHSTVATALVAPTVQSIATPGARRNAQQIEIVRKIKSALFDSLNDYENANPHNWDVTGAPSS
;
A
#
# COMPACT_ATOMS: atom_id res chain seq x y z
N MET A 1 -0.86 -20.26 -0.33
CA MET A 1 -0.87 -19.59 -1.65
C MET A 1 0.12 -18.45 -1.60
N ALA A 2 0.90 -18.24 -2.66
CA ALA A 2 1.84 -17.11 -2.76
C ALA A 2 1.10 -15.78 -2.71
N ILE A 3 1.82 -14.68 -2.46
CA ILE A 3 1.19 -13.35 -2.36
C ILE A 3 0.60 -12.94 -3.73
N GLN A 4 -0.67 -12.58 -3.71
CA GLN A 4 -1.44 -12.11 -4.86
C GLN A 4 -1.98 -10.71 -4.63
N THR A 5 -2.16 -9.97 -5.73
CA THR A 5 -2.79 -8.65 -5.76
C THR A 5 -4.05 -8.73 -6.61
N ALA A 6 -5.12 -8.07 -6.18
CA ALA A 6 -6.37 -7.99 -6.92
C ALA A 6 -7.03 -6.62 -6.69
N GLN A 7 -7.79 -6.15 -7.66
CA GLN A 7 -8.66 -4.99 -7.47
C GLN A 7 -9.68 -5.30 -6.37
N GLY A 8 -9.80 -4.42 -5.40
CA GLY A 8 -10.76 -4.51 -4.30
C GLY A 8 -11.96 -3.60 -4.52
N GLY A 9 -12.50 -3.09 -3.40
CA GLY A 9 -13.56 -2.09 -3.38
C GLY A 9 -13.13 -0.67 -3.80
N VAL A 10 -14.06 0.27 -3.58
CA VAL A 10 -13.88 1.67 -3.93
C VAL A 10 -12.81 2.31 -3.03
N MET A 11 -11.93 3.12 -3.62
CA MET A 11 -10.98 3.92 -2.86
C MET A 11 -11.72 4.90 -1.96
N ASN A 12 -11.37 4.95 -0.69
CA ASN A 12 -11.95 5.94 0.21
C ASN A 12 -11.35 7.32 -0.04
N ASN A 13 -12.22 8.32 -0.15
CA ASN A 13 -11.84 9.73 -0.15
C ASN A 13 -10.84 10.10 -1.29
N PRO A 14 -11.08 9.68 -2.55
CA PRO A 14 -10.14 9.93 -3.63
C PRO A 14 -9.99 11.43 -3.88
N LEU A 15 -8.78 11.88 -4.18
CA LEU A 15 -8.54 13.24 -4.64
C LEU A 15 -9.30 13.46 -5.96
N PRO A 16 -10.11 14.53 -6.13
CA PRO A 16 -10.96 14.66 -7.31
C PRO A 16 -10.18 14.69 -8.64
N ILE A 17 -9.05 15.40 -8.70
CA ILE A 17 -8.10 15.42 -9.82
C ILE A 17 -6.70 15.71 -9.26
N GLY A 18 -5.73 14.90 -9.66
CA GLY A 18 -4.31 15.10 -9.35
C GLY A 18 -3.56 15.60 -10.59
N GLY A 19 -2.61 16.51 -10.39
CA GLY A 19 -1.69 16.91 -11.45
C GLY A 19 -0.42 16.06 -11.48
N ALA A 20 0.43 16.27 -12.48
CA ALA A 20 1.71 15.55 -12.63
C ALA A 20 2.60 15.59 -11.38
N GLY A 21 2.55 16.67 -10.58
CA GLY A 21 3.28 16.76 -9.31
C GLY A 21 2.78 15.79 -8.23
N VAL A 22 1.47 15.54 -8.19
CA VAL A 22 0.86 14.54 -7.30
C VAL A 22 1.27 13.13 -7.73
N HIS A 23 1.20 12.84 -9.04
CA HIS A 23 1.64 11.57 -9.59
C HIS A 23 3.12 11.29 -9.27
N ALA A 24 4.01 12.24 -9.58
CA ALA A 24 5.45 12.10 -9.30
C ALA A 24 5.74 11.94 -7.80
N GLY A 25 5.02 12.67 -6.94
CA GLY A 25 5.12 12.54 -5.49
C GLY A 25 4.68 11.16 -5.00
N ALA A 26 3.55 10.66 -5.51
CA ALA A 26 3.04 9.32 -5.19
C ALA A 26 4.05 8.23 -5.58
N VAL A 27 4.59 8.29 -6.80
CA VAL A 27 5.62 7.36 -7.27
C VAL A 27 6.86 7.41 -6.37
N ALA A 28 7.30 8.60 -5.96
CA ALA A 28 8.45 8.75 -5.08
C ALA A 28 8.23 8.09 -3.70
N VAL A 29 7.10 8.34 -3.03
CA VAL A 29 6.83 7.77 -1.71
C VAL A 29 6.54 6.27 -1.74
N ILE A 30 5.89 5.76 -2.79
CA ILE A 30 5.70 4.30 -2.99
C ILE A 30 7.08 3.63 -3.14
N ASN A 31 8.00 4.23 -3.90
CA ASN A 31 9.34 3.67 -4.07
C ASN A 31 10.18 3.68 -2.78
N GLN A 32 9.95 4.64 -1.88
CA GLN A 32 10.60 4.70 -0.57
C GLN A 32 10.05 3.67 0.44
N LEU A 33 8.94 2.99 0.13
CA LEU A 33 8.39 1.95 1.01
C LEU A 33 9.41 0.82 1.21
N THR A 34 9.67 0.47 2.47
CA THR A 34 10.57 -0.61 2.88
C THR A 34 9.82 -1.53 3.82
N TYR A 35 10.40 -2.70 4.11
CA TYR A 35 9.78 -3.64 5.04
C TYR A 35 9.61 -3.06 6.44
N GLY A 36 10.54 -2.20 6.89
CA GLY A 36 10.46 -1.55 8.20
C GLY A 36 9.30 -0.56 8.32
N HIS A 37 8.84 0.02 7.21
CA HIS A 37 7.71 0.95 7.19
C HIS A 37 6.35 0.26 7.35
N LEU A 38 6.24 -1.02 6.95
CA LEU A 38 4.97 -1.74 6.88
C LEU A 38 4.37 -2.09 8.23
N TRP A 39 5.19 -2.15 9.29
CA TRP A 39 4.76 -2.67 10.59
C TRP A 39 4.89 -1.63 11.70
N GLY A 40 4.91 -0.35 11.31
CA GLY A 40 4.82 0.77 12.25
C GLY A 40 3.45 0.85 12.92
N GLY A 41 3.34 1.72 13.93
CA GLY A 41 2.03 2.10 14.45
C GLY A 41 1.24 2.91 13.41
N ALA A 42 -0.08 2.97 13.57
CA ALA A 42 -0.94 3.84 12.76
C ALA A 42 -0.40 5.29 12.79
N GLY A 43 -0.39 5.96 11.64
CA GLY A 43 0.31 7.26 11.47
C GLY A 43 1.79 7.13 11.13
N GLY A 44 2.29 5.92 10.86
CA GLY A 44 3.61 5.69 10.28
C GLY A 44 3.69 6.32 8.89
N LEU A 45 4.50 7.38 8.78
CA LEU A 45 4.43 8.33 7.68
C LEU A 45 5.75 8.33 6.90
N ILE A 46 5.68 8.17 5.59
CA ILE A 46 6.79 8.54 4.68
C ILE A 46 6.48 9.97 4.20
N PRO A 47 7.13 11.01 4.77
CA PRO A 47 6.73 12.39 4.58
C PRO A 47 7.11 12.94 3.20
N GLY A 48 6.26 13.84 2.69
CA GLY A 48 6.46 14.56 1.45
C GLY A 48 5.27 15.50 1.18
N HIS A 49 5.29 16.20 0.03
CA HIS A 49 4.10 16.91 -0.48
C HIS A 49 2.93 15.93 -0.76
N VAL A 50 3.30 14.73 -1.19
CA VAL A 50 2.48 13.51 -1.13
C VAL A 50 3.14 12.62 -0.10
N HIS A 51 2.35 11.95 0.74
CA HIS A 51 2.86 11.07 1.78
C HIS A 51 2.21 9.69 1.73
N LEU A 52 2.91 8.68 2.24
CA LEU A 52 2.35 7.35 2.45
C LEU A 52 2.07 7.17 3.93
N ASP A 53 0.81 6.88 4.27
CA ASP A 53 0.31 6.72 5.63
C ASP A 53 -0.27 5.33 5.86
N LEU A 54 0.05 4.76 7.02
CA LEU A 54 -0.63 3.61 7.59
C LEU A 54 -1.86 4.10 8.37
N GLN A 55 -3.04 4.01 7.74
CA GLN A 55 -4.32 4.42 8.35
C GLN A 55 -4.77 3.51 9.52
N GLY A 56 -4.04 2.42 9.76
CA GLY A 56 -4.34 1.42 10.78
C GLY A 56 -4.87 0.12 10.20
N TYR A 57 -5.63 -0.61 11.01
CA TYR A 57 -6.15 -1.94 10.68
C TYR A 57 -7.68 -1.94 10.67
N THR A 58 -8.29 -2.63 9.72
CA THR A 58 -9.74 -2.87 9.70
C THR A 58 -10.15 -3.82 10.84
N GLY A 59 -11.45 -3.94 11.12
CA GLY A 59 -11.96 -4.91 12.09
C GLY A 59 -11.61 -6.37 11.78
N ALA A 60 -11.29 -6.69 10.52
CA ALA A 60 -10.81 -8.00 10.08
C ALA A 60 -9.27 -8.14 10.13
N GLY A 61 -8.56 -7.14 10.68
CA GLY A 61 -7.10 -7.12 10.79
C GLY A 61 -6.37 -6.74 9.51
N TRP A 62 -7.07 -6.26 8.47
CA TRP A 62 -6.41 -5.85 7.24
C TRP A 62 -5.73 -4.51 7.44
N MET A 63 -4.47 -4.44 7.04
CA MET A 63 -3.70 -3.22 7.11
C MET A 63 -4.08 -2.29 5.95
N ASN A 64 -4.40 -1.04 6.24
CA ASN A 64 -4.79 -0.05 5.25
C ASN A 64 -3.64 0.94 5.00
N LEU A 65 -3.02 0.84 3.84
CA LEU A 65 -2.00 1.78 3.38
C LEU A 65 -2.63 2.76 2.39
N GLN A 66 -2.42 4.05 2.61
CA GLN A 66 -2.91 5.10 1.72
C GLN A 66 -1.79 6.05 1.33
N VAL A 67 -1.75 6.40 0.05
CA VAL A 67 -0.94 7.52 -0.45
C VAL A 67 -1.86 8.72 -0.53
N GLN A 68 -1.48 9.83 0.11
CA GLN A 68 -2.35 10.96 0.37
C GLN A 68 -1.69 12.31 0.08
N VAL A 69 -2.52 13.31 -0.16
CA VAL A 69 -2.15 14.73 -0.36
C VAL A 69 -2.87 15.62 0.67
N GLY A 70 -2.28 15.83 1.85
CA GLY A 70 -2.83 16.78 2.85
C GLY A 70 -4.23 16.47 3.42
N GLY A 71 -4.72 17.33 4.34
CA GLY A 71 -5.88 17.11 5.23
C GLY A 71 -7.29 17.30 4.65
N GLY A 72 -7.63 16.68 3.51
CA GLY A 72 -8.96 16.71 2.86
C GLY A 72 -9.23 15.47 1.97
N HIS A 73 -10.14 15.52 0.98
CA HIS A 73 -10.26 14.50 -0.10
C HIS A 73 -8.91 14.32 -0.78
N SER A 74 -8.11 13.32 -0.37
CA SER A 74 -6.66 13.37 -0.59
C SER A 74 -6.02 12.05 -1.01
N THR A 75 -6.78 10.95 -1.04
CA THR A 75 -6.20 9.64 -1.36
C THR A 75 -5.98 9.52 -2.86
N VAL A 76 -4.79 9.04 -3.26
CA VAL A 76 -4.43 8.81 -4.67
C VAL A 76 -4.02 7.37 -4.95
N ALA A 77 -3.72 6.60 -3.91
CA ALA A 77 -3.53 5.15 -4.01
C ALA A 77 -3.90 4.49 -2.67
N THR A 78 -4.38 3.25 -2.70
CA THR A 78 -4.72 2.47 -1.51
C THR A 78 -4.40 1.00 -1.70
N ALA A 79 -3.75 0.39 -0.72
CA ALA A 79 -3.57 -1.05 -0.64
C ALA A 79 -4.12 -1.59 0.68
N LEU A 80 -4.95 -2.63 0.60
CA LEU A 80 -5.43 -3.39 1.76
C LEU A 80 -4.64 -4.69 1.86
N VAL A 81 -3.88 -4.85 2.94
CA VAL A 81 -2.99 -6.00 3.11
C VAL A 81 -3.56 -6.95 4.15
N ALA A 82 -3.90 -8.16 3.73
CA ALA A 82 -4.49 -9.17 4.59
C ALA A 82 -3.53 -9.64 5.71
N PRO A 83 -4.05 -10.07 6.88
CA PRO A 83 -3.24 -10.65 7.95
C PRO A 83 -2.34 -11.81 7.50
N THR A 84 -2.77 -12.58 6.50
CA THR A 84 -2.00 -13.72 5.96
C THR A 84 -0.68 -13.29 5.31
N VAL A 85 -0.60 -12.05 4.82
CA VAL A 85 0.63 -11.51 4.21
C VAL A 85 1.65 -11.16 5.31
N GLN A 86 1.16 -10.84 6.51
CA GLN A 86 1.96 -10.48 7.68
C GLN A 86 2.64 -11.71 8.30
N SER A 87 2.18 -12.92 7.98
CA SER A 87 2.79 -14.15 8.50
C SER A 87 4.14 -14.41 7.81
N ILE A 88 5.22 -13.90 8.38
CA ILE A 88 6.58 -14.33 8.00
C ILE A 88 6.77 -15.77 8.48
N ALA A 89 7.40 -16.61 7.66
CA ALA A 89 7.86 -17.91 8.16
C ALA A 89 8.93 -17.70 9.24
N THR A 90 8.98 -18.64 10.18
CA THR A 90 9.94 -18.75 11.31
C THR A 90 11.36 -18.32 10.91
N PRO A 91 12.12 -17.63 11.80
CA PRO A 91 13.48 -17.15 11.51
C PRO A 91 14.35 -18.16 10.74
N GLY A 92 14.96 -17.72 9.64
CA GLY A 92 15.80 -18.58 8.80
C GLY A 92 16.16 -17.93 7.46
N ALA A 93 16.87 -18.68 6.60
CA ALA A 93 17.44 -18.21 5.33
C ALA A 93 16.43 -17.56 4.36
N ARG A 94 15.14 -17.88 4.51
CA ARG A 94 14.05 -17.39 3.66
C ARG A 94 13.46 -16.05 4.08
N ARG A 95 13.74 -15.59 5.30
CA ARG A 95 13.15 -14.36 5.86
C ARG A 95 13.38 -13.14 4.95
N ASN A 96 14.61 -12.95 4.47
CA ASN A 96 14.92 -11.77 3.64
C ASN A 96 14.18 -11.80 2.30
N ALA A 97 14.04 -12.99 1.69
CA ALA A 97 13.31 -13.16 0.45
C ALA A 97 11.81 -12.87 0.64
N GLN A 98 11.22 -13.35 1.74
CA GLN A 98 9.82 -13.06 2.11
C GLN A 98 9.58 -11.57 2.32
N GLN A 99 10.48 -10.89 3.01
CA GLN A 99 10.39 -9.44 3.24
C GLN A 99 10.41 -8.67 1.90
N ILE A 100 11.29 -9.06 0.99
CA ILE A 100 11.36 -8.47 -0.36
C ILE A 100 10.08 -8.77 -1.16
N GLU A 101 9.58 -10.01 -1.10
CA GLU A 101 8.34 -10.42 -1.77
C GLU A 101 7.15 -9.58 -1.30
N ILE A 102 6.99 -9.44 0.02
CA ILE A 102 5.92 -8.64 0.65
C ILE A 102 6.00 -7.19 0.16
N VAL A 103 7.16 -6.54 0.30
CA VAL A 103 7.33 -5.14 -0.11
C VAL A 103 7.04 -4.96 -1.59
N ARG A 104 7.56 -5.85 -2.44
CA ARG A 104 7.35 -5.79 -3.89
C ARG A 104 5.88 -5.91 -4.25
N LYS A 105 5.15 -6.82 -3.62
CA LYS A 105 3.72 -7.05 -3.90
C LYS A 105 2.85 -5.90 -3.40
N ILE A 106 3.16 -5.33 -2.25
CA ILE A 106 2.46 -4.15 -1.74
C ILE A 106 2.73 -2.93 -2.63
N LYS A 107 3.98 -2.71 -3.07
CA LYS A 107 4.29 -1.66 -4.05
C LYS A 107 3.51 -1.85 -5.35
N SER A 108 3.43 -3.07 -5.87
CA SER A 108 2.62 -3.39 -7.05
C SER A 108 1.17 -2.96 -6.87
N ALA A 109 0.52 -3.36 -5.76
CA ALA A 109 -0.86 -2.97 -5.46
C ALA A 109 -1.05 -1.46 -5.36
N LEU A 110 -0.10 -0.74 -4.75
CA LEU A 110 -0.14 0.72 -4.69
C LEU A 110 0.02 1.37 -6.07
N PHE A 111 0.89 0.84 -6.94
CA PHE A 111 1.02 1.32 -8.31
C PHE A 111 -0.20 1.01 -9.17
N ASP A 112 -0.79 -0.17 -9.02
CA ASP A 112 -2.02 -0.56 -9.71
C ASP A 112 -3.18 0.35 -9.27
N SER A 113 -3.30 0.64 -7.97
CA SER A 113 -4.27 1.58 -7.41
C SER A 113 -4.05 3.03 -7.90
N LEU A 114 -2.80 3.48 -7.98
CA LEU A 114 -2.45 4.79 -8.53
C LEU A 114 -2.82 4.87 -10.01
N ASN A 115 -2.56 3.82 -10.79
CA ASN A 115 -2.95 3.78 -12.20
C ASN A 115 -4.48 3.83 -12.36
N ASP A 116 -5.23 3.11 -11.55
CA ASP A 116 -6.69 3.16 -11.54
C ASP A 116 -7.23 4.56 -11.22
N TYR A 117 -6.60 5.24 -10.26
CA TYR A 117 -6.87 6.63 -9.93
C TYR A 117 -6.62 7.58 -11.13
N GLU A 118 -5.48 7.47 -11.81
CA GLU A 118 -5.15 8.29 -13.00
C GLU A 118 -6.13 8.07 -14.15
N ASN A 119 -6.74 6.88 -14.22
CA ASN A 119 -7.78 6.53 -15.20
C ASN A 119 -9.21 6.89 -14.75
N ALA A 120 -9.35 7.75 -13.72
CA ALA A 120 -10.63 8.20 -13.15
C ALA A 120 -11.52 7.05 -12.64
N ASN A 121 -10.91 5.94 -12.22
CA ASN A 121 -11.58 4.75 -11.73
C ASN A 121 -10.97 4.27 -10.40
N PRO A 122 -10.96 5.08 -9.33
CA PRO A 122 -10.13 4.83 -8.16
C PRO A 122 -10.62 3.66 -7.31
N HIS A 123 -9.77 2.64 -7.18
CA HIS A 123 -10.02 1.44 -6.37
C HIS A 123 -8.90 1.23 -5.35
N ASN A 124 -9.22 0.55 -4.25
CA ASN A 124 -8.19 -0.07 -3.44
C ASN A 124 -7.73 -1.38 -4.10
N TRP A 125 -6.52 -1.81 -3.73
CA TRP A 125 -5.97 -3.07 -4.21
C TRP A 125 -5.67 -3.98 -3.02
N ASP A 126 -6.26 -5.17 -3.05
CA ASP A 126 -6.15 -6.17 -2.00
C ASP A 126 -4.89 -7.01 -2.21
N VAL A 127 -4.10 -7.16 -1.15
CA VAL A 127 -2.90 -7.98 -1.11
C VAL A 127 -3.16 -9.15 -0.17
N THR A 128 -3.19 -10.35 -0.72
CA THR A 128 -3.62 -11.57 -0.02
C THR A 128 -2.65 -12.72 -0.22
N GLY A 129 -2.83 -13.82 0.53
CA GLY A 129 -1.94 -14.97 0.49
C GLY A 129 -0.84 -14.89 1.55
N ALA A 130 0.10 -15.84 1.50
CA ALA A 130 1.22 -15.95 2.42
C ALA A 130 2.55 -15.85 1.63
N PRO A 131 3.61 -15.29 2.24
CA PRO A 131 4.94 -15.26 1.63
C PRO A 131 5.39 -16.68 1.25
N SER A 132 5.88 -16.83 0.02
CA SER A 132 6.24 -18.15 -0.54
C SER A 132 7.73 -18.41 -0.55
N SER A 133 8.53 -17.35 -0.49
CA SER A 133 9.99 -17.35 -0.57
C SER A 133 10.68 -17.55 0.77
#